data_AF-A0A3N5U5N2-F1
#
_entry.id   AF-A0A3N5U5N2-F1
#
_cell.length_a   1.000
_cell.length_b   1.000
_cell.length_c   1.000
_cell.angle_alpha   90.00
_cell.angle_beta   90.00
_cell.angle_gamma   90.00
#
_symmetry.space_group_name_H-M   'P 1'
#
loop_
_entity.id
_entity.type
_entity.pdbx_description
1 polymer ?
#
loop_
_entity_poly.entity_id
_entity_poly.type
_entity_poly.pdbx_seq_one_letter_code
_entity_poly.pdbx_strand_id
1 'polypeptide(L)'
;MKKMTLREFAVAQGRVMVRVRQEETHESATIGVCPACWNIPERRAVLLAKLARLSYEPAFKDDCKEGVYRPGKSHAPGCPYSRISSDAWKRFEGKIRKMRS
;
A
#
# COMPACT_ATOMS: atom_id res chain seq x y z
N MET A 1 1.86 27.57 15.27
CA MET A 1 2.09 26.30 14.56
C MET A 1 1.07 26.19 13.43
N LYS A 2 1.49 26.00 12.18
CA LYS A 2 0.56 25.83 11.04
C LYS A 2 -0.15 24.48 11.19
N LYS A 3 -1.49 24.44 11.16
CA LYS A 3 -2.23 23.16 11.18
C LYS A 3 -1.93 22.42 9.89
N MET A 4 -1.30 21.24 9.97
CA MET A 4 -1.12 20.36 8.83
C MET A 4 -2.44 19.67 8.50
N THR A 5 -2.76 19.59 7.22
CA THR A 5 -3.85 18.77 6.70
C THR A 5 -3.53 17.28 6.85
N LEU A 6 -4.57 16.43 6.84
CA LEU A 6 -4.39 14.97 6.88
C LEU A 6 -3.51 14.46 5.72
N ARG A 7 -3.59 15.11 4.56
CA ARG A 7 -2.75 14.80 3.40
C ARG A 7 -1.28 15.14 3.65
N GLU A 8 -1.00 16.34 4.14
CA GLU A 8 0.37 16.75 4.48
C GLU A 8 0.97 15.85 5.55
N PHE A 9 0.17 15.45 6.53
CA PHE A 9 0.59 14.50 7.56
C PHE A 9 0.93 13.13 6.96
N ALA A 10 0.08 12.57 6.10
CA ALA A 10 0.34 11.29 5.46
C ALA A 10 1.60 11.32 4.56
N VAL A 11 1.80 12.41 3.81
CA VAL A 11 3.00 12.60 2.98
C VAL A 11 4.25 12.75 3.83
N ALA A 12 4.20 13.49 4.94
CA ALA A 12 5.30 13.62 5.89
C ALA A 12 5.68 12.27 6.53
N GLN A 13 4.70 11.37 6.68
CA GLN A 13 4.93 9.98 7.09
C GLN A 13 5.40 9.05 5.95
N GLY A 14 5.79 9.59 4.79
CA GLY A 14 6.30 8.79 3.66
C GLY A 14 5.25 7.85 3.04
N ARG A 15 3.96 8.14 3.22
CA ARG A 15 2.87 7.34 2.65
C ARG A 15 2.50 7.83 1.26
N VAL A 16 2.01 6.91 0.43
CA VAL A 16 1.41 7.25 -0.87
C VAL A 16 -0.10 7.43 -0.72
N MET A 17 -0.65 8.37 -1.47
CA MET A 17 -2.08 8.64 -1.48
C MET A 17 -2.75 7.81 -2.58
N VAL A 18 -3.70 6.97 -2.21
CA VAL A 18 -4.50 6.15 -3.13
C VAL A 18 -5.92 6.71 -3.14
N ARG A 19 -6.50 6.86 -4.34
CA ARG A 19 -7.91 7.26 -4.49
C ARG A 19 -8.81 6.05 -4.28
N VAL A 20 -9.81 6.22 -3.44
CA VAL A 20 -10.86 5.23 -3.18
C VAL A 20 -12.21 5.88 -3.40
N ARG A 21 -13.25 5.08 -3.58
CA ARG A 21 -14.64 5.53 -3.61
C ARG A 21 -15.47 4.72 -2.65
N GLN A 22 -16.47 5.35 -2.04
CA GLN A 22 -17.47 4.61 -1.27
C GLN A 22 -18.35 3.81 -2.24
N GLU A 23 -18.64 2.56 -1.91
CA GLU A 23 -19.36 1.64 -2.81
C GLU A 23 -20.79 2.12 -3.11
N GLU A 24 -21.49 2.66 -2.11
CA GLU A 24 -22.91 3.02 -2.23
C GLU A 24 -23.14 4.40 -2.85
N THR A 25 -22.42 5.43 -2.40
CA THR A 25 -22.63 6.81 -2.90
C THR A 25 -21.71 7.20 -4.05
N HIS A 26 -20.71 6.37 -4.35
CA HIS A 26 -19.60 6.70 -5.26
C HIS A 26 -18.80 7.95 -4.86
N GLU A 27 -18.91 8.42 -3.61
CA GLU A 27 -18.14 9.55 -3.12
C GLU A 27 -16.63 9.23 -3.10
N SER A 28 -15.83 10.13 -3.66
CA SER A 28 -14.39 9.95 -3.75
C SER A 28 -13.67 10.36 -2.47
N ALA A 29 -12.76 9.52 -2.00
CA ALA A 29 -11.87 9.80 -0.88
C ALA A 29 -10.41 9.46 -1.23
N THR A 30 -9.49 9.82 -0.33
CA THR A 30 -8.08 9.45 -0.45
C THR A 30 -7.56 8.87 0.85
N ILE A 31 -6.74 7.83 0.75
CA ILE A 31 -6.14 7.14 1.89
C ILE A 31 -4.61 7.15 1.78
N GLY A 32 -3.93 7.27 2.92
CA GLY A 32 -2.49 7.16 3.00
C GLY A 32 -2.04 5.73 3.30
N VAL A 33 -1.38 5.07 2.34
CA VAL A 33 -0.88 3.69 2.49
C VAL A 33 0.65 3.62 2.42
N CYS A 34 1.22 2.55 2.98
CA CYS A 34 2.65 2.28 2.83
C CYS A 34 2.95 1.96 1.35
N PRO A 35 3.91 2.64 0.71
CA PRO A 35 4.22 2.46 -0.72
C PRO A 35 4.62 1.03 -1.05
N ALA A 36 5.54 0.45 -0.26
CA ALA A 36 5.98 -0.92 -0.47
C ALA A 36 4.87 -1.94 -0.21
N CYS A 37 4.08 -1.80 0.88
CA CYS A 37 2.96 -2.71 1.13
C CYS A 37 1.91 -2.66 0.03
N TRP A 38 1.66 -1.49 -0.55
CA TRP A 38 0.77 -1.37 -1.70
C TRP A 38 1.32 -2.08 -2.94
N ASN A 39 2.63 -2.32 -3.02
CA ASN A 39 3.28 -2.98 -4.15
C ASN A 39 3.69 -4.44 -3.86
N ILE A 40 3.26 -5.01 -2.73
CA ILE A 40 3.41 -6.44 -2.43
C ILE A 40 2.02 -7.09 -2.57
N PRO A 41 1.80 -8.04 -3.49
CA PRO A 41 0.46 -8.59 -3.77
C PRO A 41 -0.30 -9.08 -2.54
N GLU A 42 0.39 -9.85 -1.69
CA GLU A 42 -0.20 -10.44 -0.48
C GLU A 42 -0.57 -9.35 0.53
N ARG A 43 0.15 -8.23 0.54
CA ARG A 43 -0.12 -7.10 1.43
C ARG A 43 -1.20 -6.17 0.87
N ARG A 44 -1.22 -5.92 -0.44
CA ARG A 44 -2.28 -5.17 -1.10
C ARG A 44 -3.63 -5.86 -0.87
N ALA A 45 -3.71 -7.18 -1.02
CA ALA A 45 -4.94 -7.94 -0.75
C ALA A 45 -5.49 -7.71 0.67
N VAL A 46 -4.61 -7.71 1.68
CA VAL A 46 -5.02 -7.42 3.08
C VAL A 46 -5.50 -5.98 3.24
N LEU A 47 -4.86 -5.01 2.57
CA LEU A 47 -5.30 -3.61 2.62
C LEU A 47 -6.65 -3.41 1.92
N LEU A 48 -6.86 -4.04 0.76
CA LEU A 48 -8.14 -4.01 0.04
C LEU A 48 -9.26 -4.64 0.88
N ALA A 49 -9.01 -5.76 1.55
CA ALA A 49 -10.00 -6.36 2.46
C ALA A 49 -10.35 -5.44 3.64
N LYS A 50 -9.40 -4.63 4.13
CA LYS A 50 -9.68 -3.62 5.15
C LYS A 50 -10.53 -2.46 4.61
N LEU A 51 -10.31 -2.06 3.36
CA LEU A 51 -11.12 -1.01 2.71
C LEU A 51 -12.55 -1.47 2.48
N ALA A 52 -12.74 -2.69 1.99
CA ALA A 52 -14.07 -3.27 1.78
C ALA A 52 -14.87 -3.34 3.09
N ARG A 53 -14.22 -3.65 4.23
CA ARG A 53 -14.88 -3.60 5.56
C ARG A 53 -15.34 -2.20 5.99
N LEU A 54 -14.79 -1.16 5.37
CA LEU A 54 -15.17 0.23 5.57
C LEU A 54 -16.05 0.74 4.41
N SER A 55 -16.57 -0.16 3.56
CA SER A 55 -17.37 0.16 2.37
C SER A 55 -16.65 1.03 1.34
N TYR A 56 -15.33 0.88 1.22
CA TYR A 56 -14.50 1.57 0.23
C TYR A 56 -13.84 0.59 -0.74
N GLU A 57 -13.74 1.00 -1.99
CA GLU A 57 -12.99 0.30 -3.04
C GLU A 57 -12.02 1.23 -3.78
N PRO A 58 -10.96 0.70 -4.43
CA PRO A 58 -10.09 1.51 -5.28
C PRO A 58 -10.87 2.22 -6.39
N ALA A 59 -10.57 3.50 -6.60
CA ALA A 59 -11.20 4.27 -7.68
C ALA A 59 -10.66 3.88 -9.07
N PHE A 60 -9.42 3.36 -9.14
CA PHE A 60 -8.73 3.02 -10.38
C PHE A 60 -8.41 1.53 -10.47
N LYS A 61 -8.51 0.98 -11.68
CA LYS A 61 -8.22 -0.44 -11.96
C LYS A 61 -6.78 -0.84 -11.59
N ASP A 62 -5.83 0.08 -11.74
CA ASP A 62 -4.42 -0.16 -11.39
C ASP A 62 -4.20 -0.42 -9.89
N ASP A 63 -5.10 0.09 -9.06
CA ASP A 63 -5.05 -0.03 -7.60
C ASP A 63 -5.81 -1.25 -7.08
N CYS A 64 -6.50 -1.97 -7.96
CA CYS A 64 -7.14 -3.24 -7.64
C CYS A 64 -6.12 -4.35 -7.36
N LYS A 65 -6.63 -5.49 -6.87
CA LYS A 65 -5.81 -6.67 -6.52
C LYS A 65 -4.98 -7.17 -7.70
N GLU A 66 -5.56 -7.24 -8.90
CA GLU A 66 -4.85 -7.65 -10.13
C GLU A 66 -4.34 -6.44 -10.95
N GLY A 67 -4.23 -5.28 -10.29
CA GLY A 67 -3.78 -4.05 -10.92
C GLY A 67 -2.26 -3.99 -11.10
N VAL A 68 -1.75 -2.78 -11.35
CA VAL A 68 -0.33 -2.55 -11.64
C VAL A 68 0.48 -2.53 -10.35
N TYR A 69 1.57 -3.32 -10.33
CA TYR A 69 2.56 -3.35 -9.27
C TYR A 69 3.84 -2.66 -9.72
N ARG A 70 4.34 -1.74 -8.90
CA ARG A 70 5.57 -0.98 -9.12
C ARG A 70 6.58 -1.44 -8.06
N PRO A 71 7.43 -2.45 -8.37
CA PRO A 71 8.41 -2.97 -7.41
C PRO A 71 9.47 -1.92 -7.06
N GLY A 72 10.28 -2.21 -6.04
CA GLY A 72 11.39 -1.35 -5.61
C GLY A 72 10.97 -0.11 -4.81
N LYS A 73 9.70 0.02 -4.46
CA LYS A 73 9.23 1.07 -3.55
C LYS A 73 9.67 0.78 -2.11
N SER A 74 10.16 1.81 -1.43
CA SER A 74 10.53 1.76 -0.02
C SER A 74 9.28 1.71 0.88
N HIS A 75 9.43 1.11 2.06
CA HIS A 75 8.39 1.17 3.08
C HIS A 75 8.30 2.57 3.69
N ALA A 76 7.10 2.96 4.11
CA ALA A 76 6.92 4.14 4.94
C ALA A 76 7.61 3.94 6.30
N PRO A 77 8.16 5.00 6.93
CA PRO A 77 8.66 4.97 8.29
C PRO A 77 7.71 4.27 9.28
N GLY A 78 8.26 3.41 10.14
CA GLY A 78 7.49 2.65 11.13
C GLY A 78 6.64 1.51 10.58
N CYS A 79 6.75 1.16 9.29
CA CYS A 79 6.02 0.02 8.75
C CYS A 79 6.47 -1.30 9.41
N PRO A 80 5.55 -2.13 9.95
CA PRO A 80 5.91 -3.39 10.58
C PRO A 80 6.43 -4.45 9.58
N TYR A 81 6.25 -4.20 8.28
CA TYR A 81 6.72 -5.08 7.20
C TYR A 81 7.98 -4.55 6.50
N SER A 82 8.69 -3.60 7.12
CA SER A 82 9.89 -2.95 6.56
C SER A 82 10.97 -3.91 6.07
N ARG A 83 11.05 -5.12 6.65
CA ARG A 83 12.00 -6.18 6.27
C ARG A 83 11.64 -6.92 4.98
N ILE A 84 10.41 -6.75 4.47
CA ILE A 84 9.94 -7.45 3.27
C ILE A 84 10.13 -6.53 2.06
N SER A 85 10.97 -6.92 1.11
CA SER A 85 11.14 -6.16 -0.13
C SER A 85 9.83 -6.12 -0.95
N SER A 86 9.52 -4.96 -1.55
CA SER A 86 8.46 -4.85 -2.57
C SER A 86 8.87 -5.44 -3.91
N ASP A 87 10.17 -5.65 -4.13
CA ASP A 87 10.71 -6.33 -5.29
C ASP A 87 10.59 -7.86 -5.13
N ALA A 88 9.89 -8.49 -6.07
CA ALA A 88 9.66 -9.93 -6.08
C ALA A 88 10.96 -10.73 -6.22
N TRP A 89 11.94 -10.27 -7.00
CA TRP A 89 13.22 -10.96 -7.18
C TRP A 89 14.03 -10.97 -5.89
N LYS A 90 14.13 -9.83 -5.21
CA LYS A 90 14.79 -9.76 -3.90
C LYS A 90 14.13 -10.64 -2.85
N ARG A 91 12.79 -10.76 -2.87
CA ARG A 91 12.07 -11.70 -2.00
C ARG A 91 12.41 -13.15 -2.33
N PHE A 92 12.49 -13.48 -3.62
CA PHE A 92 12.84 -14.81 -4.10
C PHE A 92 14.27 -15.20 -3.70
N GLU A 93 15.26 -14.34 -3.98
CA GLU A 93 16.66 -14.53 -3.59
C GLU A 93 16.81 -14.75 -2.08
N GLY A 94 16.11 -13.96 -1.27
CA GLY A 94 16.11 -14.12 0.19
C GLY A 94 15.58 -15.48 0.64
N LYS A 95 14.56 -16.02 -0.04
CA LYS A 95 14.04 -17.38 0.24
C LYS A 95 15.07 -18.45 -0.14
N ILE A 96 15.68 -18.36 -1.31
CA ILE A 96 16.71 -19.32 -1.76
C ILE A 96 17.89 -19.34 -0.78
N ARG A 97 18.39 -18.17 -0.35
CA ARG A 97 19.49 -18.09 0.61
C ARG A 97 19.15 -18.78 1.93
N LYS A 98 17.92 -18.59 2.43
CA LYS A 98 17.45 -19.21 3.67
C LYS A 98 17.29 -20.73 3.58
N MET A 99 17.01 -21.27 2.39
CA MET A 99 16.92 -22.72 2.18
C MET A 99 18.30 -23.40 2.12
N ARG A 100 19.36 -22.64 1.85
CA ARG A 100 20.74 -23.14 1.72
C ARG A 100 21.56 -23.03 3.02
N SER A 101 21.02 -22.36 4.03
CA SER A 101 21.60 -22.21 5.38
C SER A 101 20.96 -23.19 6.34
#